data_AF-A0A958AKM4-F1
#
_entry.id   AF-A0A958AKM4-F1
#
_cell.length_a   1.000
_cell.length_b   1.000
_cell.length_c   1.000
_cell.angle_alpha   90.00
_cell.angle_beta   90.00
_cell.angle_gamma   90.00
#
_symmetry.space_group_name_H-M   'P 1'
#
loop_
_entity.id
_entity.type
_entity.pdbx_description
1 polymer ?
#
loop_
_entity_poly.entity_id
_entity_poly.type
_entity_poly.pdbx_seq_one_letter_code
_entity_poly.pdbx_strand_id
1 'polypeptide(L)' 'MTTAIYRTPEGGAEILAFYEQLLTQWPVPHTRLTVPTRHGNTFVIASGAESAPPLVLIHGT' A
#
# COMPACT_ATOMS: atom_id res chain seq x y z
N MET A 1 14.56 14.07 -12.19
CA MET A 1 13.85 14.96 -11.24
C MET A 1 12.70 14.18 -10.66
N THR A 2 12.76 13.82 -9.38
CA THR A 2 11.66 13.12 -8.71
C THR A 2 10.60 14.17 -8.40
N THR A 3 9.47 14.15 -9.10
CA THR A 3 8.34 15.01 -8.78
C THR A 3 7.82 14.63 -7.39
N ALA A 4 7.62 15.63 -6.52
CA ALA A 4 6.98 15.39 -5.24
C ALA A 4 5.53 14.91 -5.47
N ILE A 5 5.18 13.76 -4.90
CA ILE A 5 3.82 13.19 -5.01
C ILE A 5 2.83 14.06 -4.21
N TYR A 6 3.27 14.58 -3.06
CA TYR A 6 2.47 15.44 -2.19
C TYR A 6 2.81 16.91 -2.41
N ARG A 7 1.80 17.77 -2.24
CA ARG A 7 1.94 19.23 -2.33
C ARG A 7 2.84 19.79 -1.22
N THR A 8 2.73 19.23 -0.02
CA THR A 8 3.56 19.56 1.15
C THR A 8 3.93 18.30 1.91
N PRO A 9 5.04 18.28 2.67
CA PRO A 9 5.40 17.16 3.54
C PRO A 9 4.33 16.84 4.58
N GLU A 10 3.71 17.87 5.17
CA GLU A 10 2.69 17.74 6.21
C GLU A 10 1.43 17.06 5.64
N GLY A 11 1.00 17.49 4.44
CA GLY A 11 -0.14 16.85 3.76
C GLY A 11 0.15 15.40 3.38
N GLY A 12 1.40 15.07 3.04
CA GLY A 12 1.81 13.69 2.82
C GLY A 12 1.71 12.83 4.08
N ALA A 13 2.13 13.38 5.23
CA ALA A 13 2.01 12.70 6.52
C ALA A 13 0.55 12.49 6.94
N GLU A 14 -0.32 13.47 6.71
CA GLU A 14 -1.76 13.35 7.00
C GLU A 14 -2.44 12.25 6.16
N ILE A 15 -2.15 12.20 4.85
CA ILE A 15 -2.66 11.14 3.97
C ILE A 15 -2.17 9.77 4.40
N LEU A 16 -0.89 9.65 4.77
CA LEU A 16 -0.34 8.39 5.24
C LEU A 16 -0.99 7.94 6.56
N ALA A 17 -1.19 8.85 7.51
CA ALA A 17 -1.84 8.54 8.78
C ALA A 17 -3.30 8.10 8.57
N PHE A 18 -4.03 8.74 7.65
CA PHE A 18 -5.38 8.31 7.29
C PHE A 18 -5.39 6.93 6.64
N TYR A 19 -4.47 6.65 5.72
CA TYR A 19 -4.33 5.34 5.09
C TYR A 19 -4.07 4.24 6.13
N GLU A 20 -3.19 4.51 7.09
CA GLU A 20 -2.90 3.61 8.22
C GLU A 20 -4.13 3.32 9.08
N GLN A 21 -4.95 4.34 9.38
CA GLN A 21 -6.23 4.17 10.09
C GLN A 21 -7.27 3.37 9.30
N LEU A 22 -7.28 3.46 7.97
CA LEU A 22 -8.14 2.61 7.16
C LEU A 22 -7.70 1.14 7.22
N LEU A 23 -6.39 0.89 7.21
CA LEU A 23 -5.87 -0.48 7.28
C LEU A 23 -6.15 -1.19 8.61
N THR A 24 -6.38 -0.46 9.71
CA THR A 24 -6.81 -1.09 10.96
C THR A 24 -8.20 -1.72 10.87
N GLN A 25 -9.01 -1.30 9.88
CA GLN A 25 -10.35 -1.83 9.64
C GLN A 25 -10.37 -2.98 8.61
N TRP A 26 -9.20 -3.41 8.12
CA TRP A 26 -9.11 -4.50 7.15
C TRP A 26 -9.70 -5.79 7.75
N PRO A 27 -10.66 -6.44 7.08
CA PRO A 27 -11.52 -7.44 7.72
C PRO A 27 -10.86 -8.81 7.94
N VAL A 28 -9.63 -9.00 7.45
CA VAL A 28 -8.89 -10.26 7.51
C VAL A 28 -7.43 -10.02 7.92
N PRO A 29 -6.71 -11.01 8.45
CA PRO A 29 -5.28 -10.91 8.68
C PRO A 29 -4.54 -10.55 7.37
N HIS A 30 -3.63 -9.60 7.47
CA HIS A 30 -2.84 -9.15 6.33
C HIS A 30 -1.40 -8.85 6.72
N THR A 31 -0.50 -8.96 5.74
CA THR A 31 0.89 -8.51 5.87
C THR A 31 1.13 -7.36 4.90
N ARG A 32 1.96 -6.41 5.31
CA ARG A 32 2.39 -5.27 4.50
C ARG A 32 3.76 -5.57 3.92
N LEU A 33 3.87 -5.46 2.61
CA LEU A 33 5.09 -5.77 1.87
C LEU A 33 5.52 -4.55 1.06
N THR A 34 6.83 -4.40 0.90
CA THR A 34 7.42 -3.48 -0.07
C THR A 34 8.22 -4.29 -1.06
N VAL A 35 7.75 -4.30 -2.32
CA VAL A 35 8.35 -5.07 -3.40
C VAL A 35 9.21 -4.13 -4.25
N PRO A 36 10.54 -4.33 -4.33
CA PRO A 36 11.38 -3.55 -5.23
C PRO A 36 11.05 -3.87 -6.69
N THR A 37 10.89 -2.83 -7.51
CA THR A 37 10.69 -2.96 -8.96
C THR A 37 11.64 -2.04 -9.71
N ARG A 38 11.73 -2.21 -11.04
CA ARG A 38 12.49 -1.29 -11.90
C ARG A 38 11.95 0.16 -11.89
N HIS A 39 10.74 0.38 -11.38
CA HIS A 39 10.11 1.70 -11.29
C HIS A 39 10.11 2.26 -9.86
N GLY A 40 10.83 1.62 -8.93
CA GLY A 40 10.84 1.96 -7.51
C GLY A 40 10.09 0.93 -6.67
N ASN A 41 9.84 1.28 -5.42
CA ASN A 41 9.22 0.40 -4.45
C ASN A 41 7.69 0.41 -4.59
N THR A 42 7.08 -0.77 -4.62
CA THR A 42 5.61 -0.94 -4.66
C THR A 42 5.12 -1.49 -3.32
N PHE A 43 4.19 -0.78 -2.68
CA PHE A 43 3.53 -1.24 -1.46
C PHE A 43 2.41 -2.24 -1.80
N VAL A 44 2.36 -3.35 -1.07
CA VAL A 44 1.39 -4.43 -1.28
C VAL A 44 0.80 -4.87 0.05
N ILE A 45 -0.49 -5.14 0.07
CA ILE A 45 -1.20 -5.82 1.16
C ILE A 45 -1.44 -7.25 0.70
N ALA A 46 -0.89 -8.22 1.43
CA ALA A 46 -1.08 -9.64 1.17
C ALA A 46 -2.00 -10.26 2.22
N SER A 47 -2.95 -11.09 1.78
CA SER A 47 -3.93 -11.78 2.64
C SER A 47 -4.26 -13.15 2.05
N GLY A 48 -4.68 -14.08 2.91
CA GLY A 48 -5.01 -15.45 2.53
C GLY A 48 -3.86 -16.44 2.80
N ALA A 49 -4.09 -17.71 2.51
CA ALA A 49 -3.11 -18.77 2.72
C ALA A 49 -1.98 -18.72 1.68
N GLU A 50 -0.73 -18.88 2.11
CA GLU A 50 0.44 -18.85 1.21
C GLU A 50 0.42 -19.92 0.12
N SER A 51 -0.24 -21.06 0.38
CA SER A 51 -0.38 -22.16 -0.59
C SER A 51 -1.59 -22.05 -1.52
N ALA A 52 -2.43 -21.02 -1.37
CA ALA A 52 -3.61 -20.83 -2.21
C ALA A 52 -3.21 -20.31 -3.61
N PRO A 53 -4.04 -20.53 -4.65
CA PRO A 53 -3.82 -19.91 -5.96
C PRO A 53 -3.75 -18.38 -5.85
N PRO A 54 -2.83 -17.72 -6.58
CA PRO A 54 -2.63 -16.28 -6.46
C PRO A 54 -3.79 -15.48 -7.08
N LEU A 55 -4.13 -14.37 -6.41
CA LEU A 55 -5.02 -13.33 -6.93
C LEU A 55 -4.35 -11.97 -6.75
N VAL A 56 -4.33 -11.17 -7.82
CA VAL A 56 -3.80 -9.81 -7.80
C VAL A 56 -4.95 -8.83 -7.98
N LEU A 57 -5.05 -7.87 -7.07
CA LEU A 57 -6.04 -6.79 -7.12
C LEU A 57 -5.32 -5.47 -7.43
N ILE A 58 -5.81 -4.74 -8.43
CA ILE A 58 -5.34 -3.41 -8.79
C ILE A 58 -6.50 -2.45 -8.55
N HIS A 59 -6.32 -1.47 -7.66
CA HIS A 59 -7.37 -0.52 -7.31
C HIS A 59 -7.67 0.44 -8.46
N GLY A 60 -8.88 1.00 -8.45
CA GLY A 60 -9.26 2.09 -9.35
C GLY A 60 -8.67 3.44 -8.93
N THR A 61 -8.79 4.43 -9.82
CA THR A 61 -8.40 5.83 -9.56
C THR A 61 -9.47 6.59 -8.81
#